data_AF-A0A6B9KM93-F1
#
_entry.id   AF-A0A6B9KM93-F1
#
_cell.length_a   1.000
_cell.length_b   1.000
_cell.length_c   1.000
_cell.angle_alpha   90.00
_cell.angle_beta   90.00
_cell.angle_gamma   90.00
#
_symmetry.space_group_name_H-M   'P 1'
#
loop_
_entity.id
_entity.type
_entity.pdbx_description
1 polymer ?
#
loop_
_entity_poly.entity_id
_entity_poly.type
_entity_poly.pdbx_seq_one_letter_code
_entity_poly.pdbx_strand_id
1 'polypeptide(L)'
;SMYKHWYFGHSMCIIYGFIMTFLGLTSITLLTAISLDRYILIVRTMRSVTIDCRIALRAIGGCVLYALVWSGMPLLGWNEYVLEASGLACSVNWQSKS
;
A
#
# COMPACT_ATOMS: atom_id res chain seq x y z
N SER A 1 16.98 19.48 21.77
CA SER A 1 16.61 19.45 20.34
C SER A 1 16.92 18.06 19.82
N MET A 2 15.91 17.21 19.63
CA MET A 2 16.10 15.80 19.24
C MET A 2 16.59 15.73 17.79
N TYR A 3 17.77 15.16 17.62
CA TYR A 3 18.51 14.93 16.37
C TYR A 3 17.71 13.99 15.44
N LYS A 4 16.72 14.56 14.75
CA LYS A 4 15.91 13.87 13.73
C LYS A 4 16.48 14.26 12.37
N HIS A 5 17.55 13.58 11.96
CA HIS A 5 18.20 13.83 10.68
C HIS A 5 18.15 12.56 9.83
N TRP A 6 17.57 12.70 8.65
CA TRP A 6 17.54 11.64 7.65
C TRP A 6 18.92 11.58 6.97
N TYR A 7 19.75 10.61 7.36
CA TYR A 7 21.13 10.49 6.88
C TYR A 7 21.26 9.89 5.47
N PHE A 8 20.25 9.13 5.02
CA PHE A 8 20.32 8.35 3.78
C PHE A 8 20.12 9.18 2.49
N GLY A 9 19.85 10.47 2.62
CA GLY A 9 19.64 11.38 1.50
C GLY A 9 18.25 11.27 0.85
N HIS A 10 17.95 12.21 -0.05
CA HIS A 10 16.61 12.38 -0.63
C HIS A 10 16.17 11.20 -1.51
N SER A 11 17.06 10.60 -2.31
CA SER A 11 16.69 9.45 -3.15
C SER A 11 16.26 8.23 -2.32
N MET A 12 16.95 7.94 -1.21
CA MET A 12 16.55 6.87 -0.29
C MET A 12 15.24 7.18 0.44
N CYS A 13 14.96 8.46 0.69
CA CYS A 13 13.68 8.90 1.27
C CYS A 13 12.51 8.55 0.34
N ILE A 14 12.64 8.84 -0.95
CA ILE A 14 11.62 8.51 -1.96
C ILE A 14 11.44 6.99 -2.07
N ILE A 15 12.53 6.22 -2.17
CA ILE A 15 12.47 4.76 -2.27
C ILE A 15 11.82 4.15 -1.02
N TYR A 16 12.20 4.62 0.17
CA TYR A 16 11.62 4.19 1.43
C TYR A 16 10.11 4.49 1.48
N GLY A 17 9.71 5.72 1.13
CA GLY A 17 8.31 6.12 1.10
C GLY A 17 7.49 5.29 0.11
N PHE A 18 8.04 5.03 -1.08
CA PHE A 18 7.42 4.18 -2.09
C PHE A 18 7.21 2.75 -1.57
N ILE A 19 8.26 2.11 -1.04
CA ILE A 19 8.18 0.73 -0.54
C ILE A 19 7.18 0.62 0.61
N MET A 20 7.25 1.53 1.58
CA MET A 20 6.33 1.55 2.72
C MET A 20 4.88 1.72 2.27
N THR A 21 4.61 2.64 1.35
CA THR A 21 3.27 2.87 0.82
C THR A 21 2.75 1.67 0.03
N PHE A 22 3.59 1.09 -0.83
CA PHE A 22 3.26 -0.08 -1.62
C PHE A 22 2.92 -1.30 -0.75
N LEU A 23 3.76 -1.60 0.25
CA LEU A 23 3.52 -2.70 1.17
C LEU A 23 2.28 -2.46 2.02
N GLY A 24 2.07 -1.25 2.53
CA GLY A 24 0.88 -0.88 3.29
C GLY A 24 -0.41 -1.07 2.48
N LEU A 25 -0.47 -0.56 1.26
CA LEU A 25 -1.62 -0.73 0.36
C LEU A 25 -1.86 -2.20 0.00
N THR A 26 -0.78 -2.95 -0.28
CA THR A 26 -0.87 -4.37 -0.58
C THR A 26 -1.46 -5.14 0.61
N SER A 27 -1.00 -4.89 1.84
CA SER A 27 -1.53 -5.53 3.04
C SER A 27 -3.00 -5.22 3.28
N ILE A 28 -3.41 -3.95 3.15
CA ILE A 28 -4.80 -3.53 3.35
C ILE A 28 -5.70 -4.20 2.30
N THR A 29 -5.33 -4.12 1.02
CA THR A 29 -6.14 -4.68 -0.07
C THR A 29 -6.25 -6.20 0.01
N LEU A 30 -5.16 -6.91 0.36
CA LEU A 30 -5.20 -8.34 0.60
C LEU A 30 -6.10 -8.69 1.79
N LEU A 31 -5.99 -7.96 2.90
CA LEU A 31 -6.83 -8.20 4.08
C LEU A 31 -8.31 -7.97 3.75
N THR A 32 -8.63 -6.94 2.95
CA THR A 32 -10.00 -6.73 2.49
C THR A 32 -10.50 -7.87 1.60
N ALA A 33 -9.67 -8.41 0.70
CA ALA A 33 -10.04 -9.55 -0.13
C ALA A 33 -10.32 -10.81 0.70
N ILE A 34 -9.47 -11.10 1.69
CA ILE A 34 -9.66 -12.23 2.61
C ILE A 34 -10.93 -12.03 3.45
N SER A 35 -11.17 -10.81 3.95
CA SER A 35 -12.37 -10.49 4.72
C SER A 35 -13.65 -10.69 3.90
N LEU A 36 -13.65 -10.26 2.64
CA LEU A 36 -14.77 -10.46 1.72
C LEU A 36 -15.02 -11.93 1.43
N ASP A 37 -13.98 -12.72 1.18
CA ASP A 37 -14.09 -14.17 1.00
C ASP A 37 -14.77 -14.82 2.22
N ARG A 38 -14.26 -14.54 3.43
CA ARG A 38 -14.83 -15.05 4.69
C ARG A 38 -16.27 -14.59 4.89
N TYR A 39 -16.58 -13.34 4.58
CA TYR A 39 -17.93 -12.80 4.69
C TYR A 39 -18.90 -13.52 3.74
N ILE A 40 -18.51 -13.71 2.48
CA ILE A 40 -19.33 -14.42 1.48
C ILE A 40 -19.55 -15.87 1.91
N LEU A 41 -18.51 -16.56 2.38
CA LEU A 41 -18.59 -17.93 2.89
C LEU A 41 -19.55 -18.07 4.08
N ILE A 42 -19.64 -17.06 4.96
CA ILE A 42 -20.53 -17.08 6.13
C ILE A 42 -21.96 -16.72 5.75
N VAL A 43 -22.17 -15.62 5.02
CA VAL A 43 -23.50 -15.08 4.74
C VAL A 43 -24.22 -15.87 3.67
N ARG A 44 -23.48 -16.24 2.62
CA ARG A 44 -24.02 -17.10 1.59
C ARG A 44 -23.45 -18.48 1.91
N THR A 45 -24.25 -19.35 2.50
CA THR A 45 -24.01 -20.82 2.61
C THR A 45 -23.97 -21.45 1.21
N MET A 46 -23.17 -20.88 0.32
CA MET A 46 -22.99 -21.25 -1.07
C MET A 46 -22.11 -22.48 -1.05
N ARG A 47 -22.78 -23.63 -1.05
CA ARG A 47 -22.31 -24.92 -1.52
C ARG A 47 -20.90 -24.86 -2.10
N SER A 48 -19.90 -25.03 -1.24
CA SER A 48 -18.51 -25.27 -1.58
C SER A 48 -17.98 -24.43 -2.76
N VAL A 49 -18.11 -23.10 -2.72
CA VAL A 49 -17.29 -22.25 -3.60
C VAL A 49 -15.87 -22.28 -3.04
N THR A 50 -15.12 -23.32 -3.37
CA THR A 50 -13.70 -23.40 -3.09
C THR A 50 -13.01 -22.42 -4.02
N ILE A 51 -12.42 -21.36 -3.45
CA ILE A 51 -11.53 -20.49 -4.23
C ILE A 51 -10.35 -21.34 -4.69
N ASP A 52 -10.29 -21.56 -6.00
CA ASP A 52 -9.18 -22.25 -6.64
C ASP A 52 -7.89 -21.43 -6.48
N CYS A 53 -6.75 -22.10 -6.34
CA CYS A 53 -5.45 -21.45 -6.27
C CYS A 53 -5.22 -20.47 -7.43
N ARG A 54 -5.77 -20.75 -8.63
CA ARG A 54 -5.68 -19.84 -9.78
C ARG A 54 -6.44 -18.54 -9.58
N ILE A 55 -7.61 -18.59 -8.94
CA ILE A 55 -8.44 -17.42 -8.65
C ILE A 55 -7.78 -16.60 -7.55
N ALA A 56 -7.27 -17.26 -6.50
CA ALA A 56 -6.52 -16.61 -5.44
C ALA A 56 -5.28 -15.87 -5.97
N LEU A 57 -4.49 -16.52 -6.84
CA LEU A 57 -3.32 -15.88 -7.47
C LEU A 57 -3.69 -14.66 -8.32
N ARG A 58 -4.79 -14.73 -9.08
CA ARG A 58 -5.30 -13.58 -9.85
C ARG A 58 -5.74 -12.44 -8.95
N ALA A 59 -6.43 -12.74 -7.84
CA ALA A 59 -6.86 -11.74 -6.87
C ALA A 59 -5.66 -11.06 -6.21
N ILE A 60 -4.66 -11.83 -5.76
CA ILE A 60 -3.41 -11.31 -5.19
C ILE A 60 -2.68 -10.44 -6.21
N GLY A 61 -2.55 -10.91 -7.46
CA GLY A 61 -1.97 -10.13 -8.55
C GLY A 61 -2.69 -8.81 -8.78
N GLY A 62 -4.03 -8.81 -8.75
CA GLY A 62 -4.85 -7.61 -8.84
C GLY A 62 -4.62 -6.63 -7.68
N CYS A 63 -4.56 -7.13 -6.44
CA CYS A 63 -4.26 -6.30 -5.26
C CYS A 63 -2.87 -5.65 -5.35
N VAL A 64 -1.87 -6.43 -5.76
CA VAL A 64 -0.49 -5.92 -5.95
C VAL A 64 -0.43 -4.88 -7.06
N LEU A 65 -1.06 -5.12 -8.21
CA LEU A 65 -1.11 -4.15 -9.31
C LEU A 65 -1.81 -2.86 -8.88
N TYR A 66 -2.92 -2.96 -8.17
CA TYR A 66 -3.62 -1.81 -7.61
C TYR A 66 -2.69 -1.01 -6.67
N ALA A 67 -2.02 -1.70 -5.74
CA ALA A 67 -1.09 -1.07 -4.83
C ALA A 67 0.08 -0.39 -5.58
N LEU A 68 0.64 -1.01 -6.62
CA LEU A 68 1.70 -0.43 -7.46
C LEU A 68 1.25 0.82 -8.20
N VAL A 69 0.03 0.81 -8.75
CA VAL A 69 -0.52 1.97 -9.46
C VAL A 69 -0.63 3.14 -8.48
N TRP A 70 -1.24 2.94 -7.32
CA TRP A 70 -1.43 4.00 -6.34
C TRP A 70 -0.14 4.48 -5.66
N SER A 71 0.80 3.58 -5.35
CA SER A 71 2.11 3.99 -4.82
C SER A 71 3.01 4.60 -5.90
N GLY A 72 2.79 4.28 -7.17
CA GLY A 72 3.53 4.85 -8.30
C GLY A 72 3.03 6.23 -8.73
N MET A 73 1.76 6.56 -8.49
CA MET A 73 1.19 7.86 -8.82
C MET A 73 1.98 9.07 -8.27
N PRO A 74 2.44 9.07 -7.00
CA PRO A 74 3.34 10.10 -6.48
C PRO A 74 4.67 10.25 -7.24
N LEU A 75 5.14 9.22 -7.95
CA LEU A 75 6.36 9.32 -8.76
C LEU A 75 6.09 9.95 -10.13
N LEU A 76 4.84 9.95 -10.59
CA LEU A 76 4.41 10.49 -11.89
C LEU A 76 3.98 11.96 -11.81
N GLY A 77 4.24 12.64 -10.68
CA GLY A 77 3.94 14.07 -10.49
C GLY A 77 2.53 14.38 -9.99
N TRP A 78 1.73 13.36 -9.64
CA TRP A 78 0.42 13.57 -8.99
C TRP A 78 0.53 13.88 -7.50
N ASN A 79 1.65 13.49 -6.88
CA ASN A 79 1.98 13.81 -5.49
C ASN A 79 3.52 13.78 -5.38
N GLU A 80 4.06 13.82 -4.16
CA GLU A 80 5.48 13.71 -3.88
C GLU A 80 5.72 12.96 -2.55
N TYR A 81 6.87 12.28 -2.46
CA TYR A 81 7.33 11.67 -1.22
C TYR A 81 8.24 12.65 -0.46
N VAL A 82 7.82 13.04 0.74
CA VAL A 82 8.52 14.03 1.57
C VAL A 82 8.91 13.45 2.91
N LEU A 83 9.96 14.02 3.51
CA LEU A 83 10.36 13.67 4.87
C LEU A 83 9.29 14.18 5.83
N GLU A 84 8.79 13.30 6.69
CA GLU A 84 7.82 13.70 7.71
C GLU A 84 8.42 14.70 8.69
N ALA A 85 7.56 15.47 9.37
CA ALA A 85 7.96 16.34 10.48
C ALA A 85 8.67 15.57 11.62
N SER A 86 8.49 14.24 11.66
CA SER A 86 9.22 13.36 12.57
C SER A 86 10.71 13.22 12.21
N GLY A 87 11.14 13.57 10.99
CA GLY A 87 12.52 13.52 10.51
C GLY A 87 13.17 12.14 10.51
N LEU A 88 12.38 11.07 10.68
CA LEU A 88 12.84 9.69 10.78
C LEU A 88 12.26 8.78 9.69
N ALA A 89 11.23 9.24 9.00
CA ALA A 89 10.51 8.47 7.99
C ALA A 89 10.05 9.38 6.86
N CYS A 90 9.91 8.80 5.68
CA CYS A 90 9.40 9.48 4.49
C CYS A 90 8.05 8.89 4.11
N SER A 91 7.09 9.76 3.80
CA SER A 91 5.72 9.41 3.47
C SER A 91 5.19 10.31 2.34
N VAL A 92 3.98 10.03 1.87
CA VAL A 92 3.31 10.87 0.86
C VAL A 92 3.03 12.25 1.45
N ASN A 93 3.11 13.32 0.66
CA ASN A 93 2.82 14.66 1.16
C ASN A 93 1.32 14.85 1.45
N TRP A 94 0.96 14.75 2.73
CA TRP A 94 -0.40 15.02 3.24
C TRP A 94 -0.69 16.51 3.47
N GLN A 95 0.35 17.35 3.45
CA GLN A 95 0.27 18.77 3.83
C GLN A 95 0.24 19.71 2.61
N SER A 96 -0.03 19.17 1.41
CA SER A 96 -0.32 19.96 0.21
C SER A 96 -1.40 21.01 0.52
N LYS A 97 -0.97 22.26 0.78
CA LYS A 97 -1.88 23.40 0.84
C LYS A 97 -2.39 23.63 -0.58
N SER A 98 -3.71 23.54 -0.77
CA SER A 98 -4.35 24.01 -2.01
C SER A 98 -4.09 25.49 -2.24
#